data_AF-A0A920W624-F1
#
_entry.id   AF-A0A920W624-F1
#
_cell.length_a   1.000
_cell.length_b   1.000
_cell.length_c   1.000
_cell.angle_alpha   90.00
_cell.angle_beta   90.00
_cell.angle_gamma   90.00
#
_symmetry.space_group_name_H-M   'P 1'
#
loop_
_entity.id
_entity.type
_entity.pdbx_description
1 polymer ?
#
loop_
_entity_poly.entity_id
_entity_poly.type
_entity_poly.pdbx_seq_one_letter_code
_entity_poly.pdbx_strand_id
1 'polypeptide(L)' 'MDAGVGETVLIVSGSSARMAEGLKDAPVDAAIVGIVDAVEIDSD' A
#
# COMPACT_ATOMS: atom_id res chain seq x y z
N MET A 1 -2.73 -0.28 -9.62
CA MET A 1 -1.55 -1.11 -9.31
C MET A 1 -1.98 -2.55 -9.37
N ASP A 2 -1.19 -3.41 -10.00
CA ASP A 2 -1.53 -4.82 -10.16
C ASP A 2 -0.53 -5.62 -9.34
N ALA A 3 -0.93 -5.99 -8.12
CA ALA A 3 -0.10 -6.77 -7.20
C ALA A 3 -0.56 -8.22 -7.21
N GLY A 4 0.37 -9.15 -7.36
CA GLY A 4 0.14 -10.58 -7.38
C GLY A 4 0.15 -11.22 -6.00
N VAL A 5 -0.37 -12.44 -5.91
CA VAL A 5 -0.24 -13.27 -4.71
C VAL A 5 1.25 -13.59 -4.48
N GLY A 6 1.74 -13.30 -3.28
CA GLY A 6 3.12 -13.53 -2.88
C GLY A 6 4.03 -12.31 -3.02
N GLU A 7 3.55 -11.20 -3.58
CA GLU A 7 4.31 -9.95 -3.64
C GLU A 7 4.31 -9.21 -2.30
N THR A 8 5.44 -8.59 -1.98
CA THR A 8 5.54 -7.67 -0.84
C THR A 8 5.10 -6.29 -1.30
N VAL A 9 4.21 -5.67 -0.53
CA VAL A 9 3.57 -4.40 -0.89
C VAL A 9 3.62 -3.40 0.26
N LEU A 10 3.59 -2.12 -0.08
CA LEU A 10 3.36 -1.04 0.88
C LEU A 10 1.86 -0.74 0.94
N ILE A 11 1.32 -0.72 2.14
CA ILE A 11 -0.09 -0.36 2.39
C ILE A 11 -0.20 0.90 3.23
N VAL A 12 -1.27 1.65 3.02
CA VAL A 12 -1.78 2.63 3.97
C VAL A 12 -3.07 2.10 4.59
N SER A 13 -3.34 2.48 5.84
CA SER A 13 -4.53 2.04 6.56
C SER A 13 -5.24 3.19 7.27
N GLY A 14 -6.50 2.96 7.63
CA GLY A 14 -7.38 3.97 8.22
C GLY A 14 -7.89 4.97 7.21
N SER A 15 -8.18 6.20 7.64
CA SER A 15 -8.77 7.24 6.78
C SER A 15 -7.90 7.64 5.59
N SER A 16 -6.57 7.48 5.70
CA SER A 16 -5.63 7.76 4.62
C SER A 16 -5.75 6.79 3.44
N ALA A 17 -6.33 5.60 3.63
CA ALA A 17 -6.58 4.65 2.54
C ALA A 17 -7.49 5.23 1.44
N ARG A 18 -8.43 6.10 1.81
CA ARG A 18 -9.30 6.81 0.85
C ARG A 18 -8.57 7.88 0.04
N MET A 19 -7.35 8.27 0.42
CA MET A 19 -6.55 9.20 -0.38
C MET A 19 -5.89 8.53 -1.59
N ALA A 20 -5.90 7.20 -1.67
CA ALA A 20 -5.48 6.49 -2.87
C ALA A 20 -6.42 6.82 -4.05
N GLU A 21 -5.85 6.81 -5.26
CA GLU A 21 -6.55 7.22 -6.47
C GLU A 21 -7.86 6.45 -6.67
N GLY A 22 -8.96 7.18 -6.88
CA GLY A 22 -10.29 6.61 -7.09
C GLY A 22 -11.01 6.10 -5.84
N LEU A 23 -10.42 6.22 -4.64
CA LEU A 23 -11.00 5.66 -3.40
C LEU A 23 -11.56 6.70 -2.40
N LYS A 24 -11.63 7.98 -2.78
CA LYS A 24 -12.03 9.09 -1.88
C LYS A 24 -13.35 8.85 -1.14
N ASP A 25 -14.37 8.39 -1.86
CA ASP A 25 -15.71 8.16 -1.32
C ASP A 25 -15.99 6.67 -1.06
N ALA A 26 -14.99 5.81 -1.27
CA ALA A 26 -15.12 4.38 -1.05
C ALA A 26 -14.96 4.03 0.45
N PRO A 27 -15.75 3.08 0.99
CA PRO A 27 -15.63 2.65 2.38
C PRO A 27 -14.48 1.65 2.56
N VAL A 28 -13.25 2.09 2.25
CA VAL A 28 -12.02 1.30 2.40
C VAL A 28 -11.23 1.75 3.62
N ASP A 29 -10.56 0.81 4.26
CA ASP A 29 -9.72 1.02 5.45
C ASP A 29 -8.26 0.59 5.22
N ALA A 30 -7.94 0.00 4.06
CA ALA A 30 -6.59 -0.26 3.61
C ALA A 30 -6.49 -0.16 2.08
N ALA A 31 -5.34 0.29 1.58
CA ALA A 31 -5.05 0.35 0.15
C ALA A 31 -3.57 0.05 -0.11
N ILE A 32 -3.30 -0.74 -1.15
CA ILE A 32 -1.95 -0.94 -1.69
C ILE A 32 -1.55 0.34 -2.43
N VAL A 33 -0.41 0.92 -2.04
CA VAL A 33 0.13 2.16 -2.61
C VAL A 33 1.48 1.96 -3.30
N GLY A 34 2.05 0.76 -3.25
CA GLY A 34 3.30 0.41 -3.93
C GLY A 34 3.63 -1.07 -3.81
N ILE A 35 4.47 -1.57 -4.74
CA ILE A 35 5.10 -2.89 -4.69
C ILE A 35 6.55 -2.70 -4.24
N VAL A 36 7.03 -3.53 -3.33
CA VAL A 36 8.39 -3.44 -2.78
C VAL A 36 9.36 -4.20 -3.68
N ASP A 37 10.40 -3.50 -4.14
CA ASP A 37 11.50 -4.09 -4.92
C ASP A 37 12.60 -4.66 -4.01
N ALA A 38 13.10 -3.84 -3.09
CA ALA A 38 14.09 -4.23 -2.09
C ALA A 38 13.83 -3.55 -0.76
N VAL A 39 14.26 -4.20 0.33
CA VAL A 39 14.28 -3.63 1.68
C VAL A 39 15.73 -3.62 2.15
N GLU A 40 16.28 -2.42 2.26
CA GLU A 40 17.62 -2.20 2.82
C GLU A 40 17.46 -1.74 4.28
N ILE A 41 18.10 -2.46 5.19
CA ILE A 41 18.11 -2.15 6.62
C ILE A 41 19.56 -1.92 7.01
N ASP A 42 19.88 -0.68 7.40
CA ASP A 42 21.21 -0.37 7.91
C ASP A 42 21.35 -0.92 9.33
N SER A 43 22.50 -1.51 9.62
CA SER A 43 22.80 -2.15 10.91
C SER A 43 23.93 -1.37 11.57
N ASP A 44 23.59 -0.51 12.53
CA ASP A 44 24.58 0.08 13.45
C ASP A 44 25.23 -1.02 14.33
#